data_AF-A0A7S9S931-F1
#
_entry.id   AF-A0A7S9S931-F1
#
_cell.length_a   1.000
_cell.length_b   1.000
_cell.length_c   1.000
_cell.angle_alpha   90.00
_cell.angle_beta   90.00
_cell.angle_gamma   90.00
#
_symmetry.space_group_name_H-M   'P 1'
#
loop_
_entity.id
_entity.type
_entity.pdbx_description
1 polymer ?
#
loop_
_entity_poly.entity_id
_entity_poly.type
_entity_poly.pdbx_seq_one_letter_code
_entity_poly.pdbx_strand_id
1 'polypeptide(L)'
;MQSEKTKNLLDEVNETIDFIFRTCNRNGGTKKALEDKKLSREILKDKFQSIFSKFGQIDEASFKSAILANEEAKELNEIAMALEIDKDVSLLELERAINFDLTSVKEEIYKFQNNIR
;
A
#
# COMPACT_ATOMS: atom_id res chain seq x y z
N MET A 1 16.93 15.18 -6.70
CA MET A 1 16.60 15.60 -5.32
C MET A 1 15.09 15.61 -5.22
N GLN A 2 14.51 14.81 -4.33
CA GLN A 2 13.06 14.75 -4.15
C GLN A 2 12.53 16.07 -3.62
N SER A 3 11.36 16.48 -4.10
CA SER A 3 10.68 17.64 -3.54
C SER A 3 10.25 17.39 -2.10
N GLU A 4 10.18 18.44 -1.28
CA GLU A 4 9.65 18.34 0.10
C GLU A 4 8.22 17.80 0.10
N LYS A 5 7.42 18.19 -0.89
CA LYS A 5 6.06 17.68 -1.09
C LYS A 5 6.05 16.17 -1.29
N THR A 6 6.94 15.64 -2.13
CA THR A 6 7.05 14.20 -2.40
C THR A 6 7.44 13.45 -1.14
N LYS A 7 8.40 13.96 -0.37
CA LYS A 7 8.81 13.34 0.90
C LYS A 7 7.63 13.24 1.88
N ASN A 8 6.93 14.35 2.10
CA ASN A 8 5.77 14.38 3.01
C ASN A 8 4.67 13.39 2.57
N LEU A 9 4.35 13.35 1.28
CA LEU A 9 3.37 12.39 0.75
C LEU A 9 3.80 10.93 0.98
N LEU A 10 5.09 10.62 0.79
CA LEU A 10 5.61 9.27 1.00
C LEU A 10 5.67 8.90 2.49
N ASP A 11 5.93 9.86 3.38
CA ASP A 11 5.88 9.64 4.82
C ASP A 11 4.46 9.32 5.28
N GLU A 12 3.45 10.03 4.78
CA GLU A 12 2.05 9.72 5.06
C GLU A 12 1.61 8.34 4.49
N VAL A 13 2.14 7.95 3.32
CA VAL A 13 1.95 6.60 2.78
C VAL A 13 2.58 5.57 3.70
N ASN A 14 3.82 5.78 4.15
CA ASN A 14 4.52 4.90 5.08
C ASN A 14 3.75 4.73 6.39
N GLU A 15 3.19 5.81 6.95
CA GLU A 15 2.34 5.74 8.14
C GLU A 15 1.07 4.90 7.92
N THR A 16 0.47 5.01 6.73
CA THR A 16 -0.70 4.22 6.34
C THR A 16 -0.36 2.73 6.24
N ILE A 17 0.78 2.39 5.63
CA ILE A 17 1.27 1.01 5.56
C ILE A 17 1.60 0.47 6.96
N ASP A 18 2.27 1.27 7.79
CA ASP A 18 2.60 0.90 9.17
C ASP A 18 1.38 0.70 10.05
N PHE A 19 0.29 1.43 9.81
CA PHE A 19 -0.98 1.16 10.46
C PHE A 19 -1.49 -0.25 10.13
N ILE A 20 -1.46 -0.65 8.85
CA ILE A 20 -1.89 -1.99 8.42
C ILE A 20 -1.02 -3.06 9.09
N PHE A 21 0.31 -2.95 8.98
CA PHE A 21 1.25 -3.92 9.55
C PHE A 21 1.14 -4.01 11.08
N ARG A 22 1.04 -2.88 11.78
CA ARG A 22 0.83 -2.90 13.25
C ARG A 22 -0.50 -3.56 13.61
N THR A 23 -1.54 -3.38 12.80
CA THR A 23 -2.83 -4.05 13.01
C THR A 23 -2.71 -5.56 12.81
N CYS A 24 -2.03 -6.03 11.75
CA CYS A 24 -1.74 -7.45 11.56
C CYS A 24 -0.97 -8.03 12.76
N ASN A 25 0.14 -7.38 13.14
CA ASN A 25 1.04 -7.88 14.19
C ASN A 25 0.36 -7.95 15.55
N ARG A 26 -0.47 -6.97 15.92
CA ARG A 26 -1.21 -6.96 17.19
C ARG A 26 -2.31 -8.02 17.26
N ASN A 27 -2.77 -8.53 16.13
CA ASN A 27 -3.88 -9.47 16.06
C ASN A 27 -3.44 -10.89 15.63
N GLY A 28 -2.16 -11.23 15.79
CA GLY A 28 -1.66 -12.58 15.52
C GLY A 28 -1.37 -12.89 14.06
N GLY A 29 -1.14 -11.86 13.24
CA GLY A 29 -0.80 -11.97 11.82
C GLY A 29 -1.94 -11.54 10.89
N THR A 30 -1.62 -11.41 9.61
CA THR A 30 -2.52 -10.88 8.57
C THR A 30 -3.79 -11.71 8.44
N LYS A 31 -3.67 -13.03 8.30
CA LYS A 31 -4.82 -13.93 8.23
C LYS A 31 -5.82 -13.72 9.37
N LYS A 32 -5.34 -13.74 10.61
CA LYS A 32 -6.20 -13.58 11.79
C LYS A 32 -6.79 -12.17 11.88
N ALA A 33 -6.02 -11.13 11.53
CA ALA A 33 -6.53 -9.76 11.47
C ALA A 33 -7.66 -9.58 10.42
N LEU A 34 -7.59 -10.30 9.30
CA LEU A 34 -8.63 -10.31 8.28
C LEU A 34 -9.87 -11.12 8.73
N GLU A 35 -9.65 -12.34 9.26
CA GLU A 35 -10.73 -13.22 9.77
C GLU A 35 -11.51 -12.57 10.92
N ASP A 36 -10.80 -11.93 11.87
CA ASP A 36 -11.39 -11.21 13.00
C ASP A 36 -11.90 -9.81 12.62
N LYS A 37 -11.87 -9.46 11.33
CA LYS A 37 -12.32 -8.17 10.75
C LYS A 37 -11.65 -6.94 11.38
N LYS A 38 -10.44 -7.09 11.94
CA LYS A 38 -9.62 -5.99 12.45
C LYS A 38 -9.05 -5.15 11.30
N LEU A 39 -8.78 -5.79 10.16
CA LEU A 39 -8.61 -5.17 8.86
C LEU A 39 -9.79 -5.55 7.98
N SER A 40 -10.95 -4.95 8.26
CA SER A 40 -12.14 -5.16 7.45
C SER A 40 -11.90 -4.69 6.01
N ARG A 41 -12.72 -5.20 5.09
CA ARG A 41 -12.71 -4.78 3.68
C ARG A 41 -12.86 -3.26 3.51
N GLU A 42 -13.70 -2.63 4.33
CA GLU A 42 -13.91 -1.17 4.33
C GLU A 42 -12.66 -0.41 4.78
N ILE A 43 -11.99 -0.90 5.84
CA ILE A 43 -10.72 -0.32 6.30
C ILE A 43 -9.67 -0.45 5.19
N LEU A 44 -9.55 -1.62 4.55
CA LEU A 44 -8.57 -1.82 3.49
C LEU A 44 -8.87 -0.96 2.25
N LYS A 45 -10.15 -0.82 1.88
CA LYS A 45 -10.60 0.09 0.81
C LYS A 45 -10.12 1.52 1.08
N ASP A 46 -10.44 2.06 2.26
CA ASP A 46 -10.02 3.42 2.66
C ASP A 46 -8.49 3.58 2.65
N LYS A 47 -7.77 2.59 3.20
CA LYS A 47 -6.30 2.66 3.32
C LYS A 47 -5.60 2.54 1.95
N PHE A 48 -6.03 1.62 1.09
CA PHE A 48 -5.46 1.49 -0.26
C PHE A 48 -5.80 2.70 -1.13
N GLN A 49 -7.04 3.22 -1.07
CA GLN A 49 -7.40 4.47 -1.76
C GLN A 49 -6.55 5.64 -1.28
N SER A 50 -6.32 5.77 0.03
CA SER A 50 -5.45 6.79 0.61
C SER A 50 -4.01 6.72 0.07
N ILE A 51 -3.47 5.51 -0.13
CA ILE A 51 -2.13 5.30 -0.73
C ILE A 51 -2.10 5.78 -2.18
N PHE A 52 -2.99 5.26 -3.03
CA PHE A 52 -2.97 5.59 -4.46
C PHE A 52 -3.38 7.04 -4.75
N SER A 53 -4.23 7.64 -3.91
CA SER A 53 -4.53 9.08 -3.98
C SER A 53 -3.28 9.93 -3.74
N LYS A 54 -2.42 9.55 -2.80
CA LYS A 54 -1.14 10.26 -2.55
C LYS A 54 -0.15 10.03 -3.68
N PHE A 55 -0.06 8.81 -4.20
CA PHE A 55 0.75 8.51 -5.39
C PHE A 55 0.35 9.36 -6.59
N GLY A 56 -0.95 9.56 -6.82
CA GLY A 56 -1.47 10.42 -7.89
C GLY A 56 -1.08 11.90 -7.75
N GLN A 57 -0.68 12.36 -6.57
CA GLN A 57 -0.24 13.73 -6.31
C GLN A 57 1.27 13.95 -6.55
N ILE A 58 2.03 12.86 -6.78
CA ILE A 58 3.47 12.87 -7.04
C ILE A 58 3.70 12.89 -8.55
N ASP A 59 3.99 14.06 -9.10
CA ASP A 59 4.30 14.22 -10.53
C ASP A 59 5.82 14.17 -10.80
N GLU A 60 6.49 13.13 -10.27
CA GLU A 60 7.91 12.88 -10.52
C GLU A 60 8.06 11.66 -11.44
N ALA A 61 8.69 11.83 -12.61
CA ALA A 61 8.90 10.72 -13.55
C ALA A 61 9.68 9.56 -12.93
N SER A 62 10.68 9.87 -12.08
CA SER A 62 11.46 8.88 -11.34
C SER A 62 10.62 8.09 -10.33
N PHE A 63 9.63 8.72 -9.69
CA PHE A 63 8.69 8.04 -8.81
C PHE A 63 7.81 7.08 -9.60
N LYS A 64 7.22 7.55 -10.72
CA LYS A 64 6.38 6.71 -11.59
C LYS A 64 7.15 5.49 -12.11
N SER A 65 8.41 5.66 -12.50
CA SER A 65 9.24 4.55 -13.00
C SER A 65 9.72 3.59 -11.91
N ALA A 66 9.91 4.06 -10.67
CA ALA A 66 10.40 3.21 -9.58
C ALA A 66 9.25 2.48 -8.87
N ILE A 67 8.18 3.21 -8.54
CA ILE A 67 7.09 2.71 -7.71
C ILE A 67 5.91 2.25 -8.57
N LEU A 68 5.38 3.09 -9.46
CA LEU A 68 4.15 2.74 -10.19
C LEU A 68 4.38 1.73 -11.33
N ALA A 69 5.62 1.58 -11.78
CA ALA A 69 5.98 0.57 -12.77
C ALA A 69 6.26 -0.82 -12.15
N ASN A 70 6.44 -0.90 -10.82
CA ASN A 70 6.63 -2.16 -10.10
C ASN A 70 5.34 -3.01 -10.19
N GLU A 71 5.51 -4.32 -10.39
CA GLU A 71 4.38 -5.24 -10.59
C GLU A 71 3.52 -5.37 -9.34
N GLU A 72 4.12 -5.45 -8.15
CA GLU A 72 3.37 -5.49 -6.89
C GLU A 72 2.55 -4.21 -6.65
N ALA A 73 3.06 -3.05 -7.04
CA ALA A 73 2.29 -1.80 -6.98
C ALA A 73 1.07 -1.82 -7.92
N LYS A 74 1.17 -2.45 -9.09
CA LYS A 74 0.05 -2.61 -10.02
C LYS A 74 -0.97 -3.60 -9.49
N GLU A 75 -0.54 -4.76 -8.99
CA GLU A 75 -1.41 -5.76 -8.39
C GLU A 75 -2.16 -5.18 -7.18
N LEU A 76 -1.47 -4.43 -6.31
CA LEU A 76 -2.09 -3.73 -5.19
C LEU A 76 -3.12 -2.69 -5.67
N ASN A 77 -2.87 -1.99 -6.78
CA ASN A 77 -3.82 -1.06 -7.38
C ASN A 77 -5.06 -1.77 -7.93
N GLU A 78 -4.90 -2.95 -8.55
CA GLU A 78 -6.02 -3.76 -9.01
C GLU A 78 -6.92 -4.20 -7.85
N ILE A 79 -6.33 -4.60 -6.72
CA ILE A 79 -7.08 -4.89 -5.49
C ILE A 79 -7.78 -3.62 -4.98
N ALA A 80 -7.10 -2.47 -4.95
CA ALA A 80 -7.70 -1.21 -4.53
C ALA A 80 -8.93 -0.84 -5.39
N MET A 81 -8.82 -0.96 -6.71
CA MET A 81 -9.92 -0.72 -7.64
C MET A 81 -11.06 -1.74 -7.47
N ALA A 82 -10.76 -3.02 -7.26
CA ALA A 82 -11.76 -4.05 -7.00
C ALA A 82 -12.53 -3.77 -5.69
N LEU A 83 -11.83 -3.33 -4.64
CA LEU A 83 -12.42 -2.90 -3.39
C LEU A 83 -13.31 -1.66 -3.58
N GLU A 84 -12.88 -0.70 -4.39
CA GLU A 84 -13.63 0.53 -4.68
C GLU A 84 -14.99 0.25 -5.31
N ILE A 85 -15.06 -0.62 -6.32
CA ILE A 85 -16.31 -0.99 -7.02
C ILE A 85 -17.09 -2.10 -6.30
N ASP A 86 -16.76 -2.37 -5.05
CA ASP A 86 -17.37 -3.41 -4.20
C ASP A 86 -17.35 -4.84 -4.81
N LYS A 87 -16.42 -5.11 -5.74
CA LYS A 87 -16.19 -6.44 -6.33
C LYS A 87 -15.60 -7.39 -5.30
N ASP A 88 -16.08 -8.62 -5.22
CA ASP A 88 -15.56 -9.58 -4.24
C ASP A 88 -14.06 -9.84 -4.43
N VAL A 89 -13.31 -9.72 -3.34
CA VAL A 89 -11.86 -9.99 -3.25
C VAL A 89 -11.68 -11.00 -2.14
N SER A 90 -11.05 -12.12 -2.44
CA SER A 90 -10.91 -13.22 -1.49
C SER A 90 -9.97 -12.85 -0.34
N LEU A 91 -10.13 -13.53 0.81
CA LEU A 91 -9.21 -13.40 1.93
C LEU A 91 -7.77 -13.73 1.54
N LEU A 92 -7.56 -14.68 0.61
CA LEU A 92 -6.23 -15.05 0.13
C LEU A 92 -5.59 -13.94 -0.70
N GLU A 93 -6.36 -13.27 -1.56
CA GLU A 93 -5.89 -12.11 -2.32
C GLU A 93 -5.55 -10.95 -1.39
N LEU A 94 -6.38 -10.67 -0.38
CA LEU A 94 -6.09 -9.63 0.62
C LEU A 94 -4.87 -9.96 1.47
N GLU A 95 -4.69 -11.23 1.85
CA GLU A 95 -3.52 -11.66 2.60
C GLU A 95 -2.23 -11.51 1.77
N ARG A 96 -2.27 -11.89 0.48
CA ARG A 96 -1.14 -11.67 -0.44
C ARG A 96 -0.86 -10.19 -0.64
N ALA A 97 -1.89 -9.38 -0.86
CA ALA A 97 -1.75 -7.94 -1.04
C ALA A 97 -1.07 -7.27 0.16
N ILE A 98 -1.41 -7.68 1.37
CA ILE A 98 -0.80 -7.12 2.59
C ILE A 98 0.60 -7.67 2.81
N ASN A 99 0.80 -8.98 2.74
CA ASN A 99 2.08 -9.59 3.12
C ASN A 99 3.17 -9.40 2.07
N PHE A 100 2.82 -9.45 0.79
CA PHE A 100 3.76 -9.39 -0.33
C PHE A 100 3.71 -8.02 -1.01
N ASP A 101 2.56 -7.64 -1.56
CA ASP A 101 2.52 -6.48 -2.45
C ASP A 101 2.82 -5.18 -1.71
N LEU A 102 2.18 -4.97 -0.56
CA LEU A 102 2.39 -3.79 0.28
C LEU A 102 3.80 -3.74 0.88
N THR A 103 4.40 -4.91 1.17
CA THR A 103 5.79 -5.00 1.64
C THR A 103 6.75 -4.57 0.53
N SER A 104 6.58 -5.09 -0.69
CA SER A 104 7.37 -4.70 -1.88
C SER A 104 7.26 -3.20 -2.14
N VAL A 105 6.03 -2.65 -2.16
CA VAL A 105 5.79 -1.21 -2.32
C VAL A 105 6.50 -0.39 -1.26
N LYS A 106 6.47 -0.83 0.01
CA LYS A 106 7.18 -0.14 1.10
C LYS A 106 8.69 -0.16 0.92
N GLU A 107 9.26 -1.28 0.50
CA GLU A 107 10.69 -1.40 0.21
C GLU A 107 11.10 -0.49 -0.95
N GLU A 108 10.31 -0.43 -2.02
CA GLU A 108 10.57 0.46 -3.15
C GLU A 108 10.46 1.94 -2.76
N ILE A 109 9.50 2.32 -1.91
CA ILE A 109 9.43 3.68 -1.32
C ILE A 109 10.71 3.98 -0.55
N TYR A 110 11.17 3.06 0.31
CA TYR A 110 12.39 3.24 1.07
C TYR A 110 13.62 3.42 0.17
N LYS A 111 13.76 2.58 -0.86
CA LYS A 111 14.85 2.69 -1.84
C LYS A 111 14.79 4.04 -2.56
N PHE A 112 13.60 4.43 -3.02
CA PHE A 112 13.38 5.71 -3.68
C PHE A 112 13.78 6.88 -2.77
N GLN A 113 13.27 6.97 -1.54
CA GLN A 113 13.58 8.03 -0.56
C GLN A 113 15.09 8.14 -0.27
N ASN A 114 15.79 7.01 -0.22
CA ASN A 114 17.21 6.96 0.09
C ASN A 114 18.14 6.96 -1.14
N ASN A 115 17.59 7.04 -2.36
CA ASN A 115 18.31 6.92 -3.62
C ASN A 115 19.15 5.63 -3.71
N ILE A 116 18.66 4.54 -3.13
CA ILE A 116 19.23 3.21 -3.22
C ILE A 116 18.69 2.56 -4.49
N ARG A 117 19.56 1.91 -5.27
CA ARG A 117 19.18 1.15 -6.47
C ARG A 117 18.98 -0.32 -6.12
#